data_AF-A0A645DWI9-F1
#
_entry.id   AF-A0A645DWI9-F1
#
_cell.length_a   1.000
_cell.length_b   1.000
_cell.length_c   1.000
_cell.angle_alpha   90.00
_cell.angle_beta   90.00
_cell.angle_gamma   90.00
#
_symmetry.space_group_name_H-M   'P 1'
#
loop_
_entity.id
_entity.type
_entity.pdbx_description
1 polymer ?
#
loop_
_entity_poly.entity_id
_entity_poly.type
_entity_poly.pdbx_seq_one_letter_code
_entity_poly.pdbx_strand_id
1 'polypeptide(L)' 'MYVFTCDRFSGTEKVCDEGDLAWVDRDKITELPIWEGDKIFLGLLAKDAPFFLLKLVYSGDKLVSAVLDGKSIL' A
#
# COMPACT_ATOMS: atom_id res chain seq x y z
N MET A 1 -7.25 7.70 3.76
CA MET A 1 -6.83 7.25 2.41
C MET A 1 -7.80 6.17 1.95
N TYR A 2 -8.27 6.24 0.70
CA TYR A 2 -9.01 5.16 0.06
C TYR A 2 -8.11 4.57 -1.03
N VAL A 3 -8.01 3.25 -1.08
CA VAL A 3 -7.16 2.55 -2.05
C VAL A 3 -8.07 1.84 -3.06
N PHE A 4 -7.71 1.92 -4.34
CA PHE A 4 -8.45 1.32 -5.43
C PHE A 4 -7.52 0.42 -6.25
N THR A 5 -8.07 -0.64 -6.83
CA THR A 5 -7.36 -1.55 -7.72
C THR A 5 -8.03 -1.58 -9.08
N CYS A 6 -7.25 -1.86 -10.12
CA CYS A 6 -7.70 -2.01 -11.49
C CYS A 6 -6.89 -3.10 -12.18
N ASP A 7 -7.53 -3.93 -12.98
CA ASP A 7 -6.92 -5.00 -13.77
C ASP A 7 -6.72 -4.60 -15.25
N ARG A 8 -7.34 -3.51 -15.70
CA ARG A 8 -7.32 -3.05 -17.10
C ARG A 8 -7.14 -1.54 -17.19
N PHE A 9 -6.08 -1.10 -17.84
CA PHE A 9 -5.84 0.31 -18.13
C PHE A 9 -5.64 0.53 -19.63
N SER A 10 -5.74 1.79 -20.07
CA SER A 10 -5.46 2.21 -21.45
C SER A 10 -4.75 3.56 -21.47
N GLY A 11 -4.06 3.86 -22.56
CA GLY A 11 -3.25 5.08 -22.70
C GLY A 11 -1.76 4.82 -22.53
N THR A 12 -0.98 5.89 -22.47
CA THR A 12 0.47 5.86 -22.24
C THR A 12 0.82 6.54 -20.93
N GLU A 13 1.82 6.02 -20.25
CA GLU A 13 2.38 6.61 -19.04
C GLU A 13 2.81 8.07 -19.30
N LYS A 14 2.64 8.93 -18.29
CA LYS A 14 3.05 10.33 -18.32
C LYS A 14 3.94 10.61 -17.13
N VAL A 15 5.05 11.31 -17.38
CA VAL A 15 5.92 11.82 -16.33
C VAL A 15 5.19 12.93 -15.56
N CYS A 16 5.31 12.92 -14.24
CA CYS A 16 4.89 14.02 -13.37
C CYS A 16 6.06 14.45 -12.47
N ASP A 17 5.85 15.51 -11.70
CA ASP A 17 6.81 16.09 -10.77
C ASP A 17 6.86 15.40 -9.40
N GLU A 18 6.04 14.35 -9.18
CA GLU A 18 6.05 13.54 -7.95
C GLU A 18 7.11 12.44 -7.97
N GLY A 19 7.58 12.01 -9.15
CA GLY A 19 8.61 10.98 -9.30
C GLY A 19 8.45 10.12 -10.56
N ASP A 20 9.23 9.04 -10.63
CA ASP A 20 9.22 8.08 -11.73
C ASP A 20 8.21 6.96 -11.48
N LEU A 21 7.41 6.63 -12.50
CA LEU A 21 6.54 5.46 -12.49
C LEU A 21 7.33 4.23 -12.94
N ALA A 22 7.12 3.10 -12.25
CA ALA A 22 7.79 1.85 -12.54
C ALA A 22 6.85 0.65 -12.34
N TRP A 23 6.93 -0.31 -13.25
CA TRP A 23 6.31 -1.63 -13.07
C TRP A 23 7.16 -2.47 -12.11
N VAL A 24 6.55 -2.94 -11.03
CA VAL A 24 7.21 -3.74 -10.00
C VAL A 24 6.49 -5.08 -9.85
N ASP A 25 7.26 -6.16 -9.80
CA ASP A 25 6.70 -7.48 -9.51
C ASP A 25 6.03 -7.49 -8.14
N ARG A 26 4.84 -8.08 -8.03
CA ARG A 26 4.01 -8.04 -6.81
C ARG A 26 4.75 -8.59 -5.57
N ASP A 27 5.59 -9.60 -5.75
CA ASP A 27 6.38 -10.22 -4.69
C ASP A 27 7.55 -9.37 -4.20
N LYS A 28 8.02 -8.39 -5.00
CA LYS A 28 9.11 -7.48 -4.65
C LYS A 28 8.65 -6.19 -3.97
N ILE A 29 7.34 -5.93 -3.90
CA ILE A 29 6.78 -4.70 -3.32
C ILE A 29 7.30 -4.43 -1.90
N THR A 30 7.49 -5.47 -1.08
CA THR A 30 7.94 -5.33 0.32
C THR A 30 9.40 -4.89 0.47
N GLU A 31 10.19 -5.03 -0.59
CA GLU A 31 11.60 -4.63 -0.65
C GLU A 31 11.78 -3.14 -0.99
N LEU A 32 10.74 -2.50 -1.50
CA LEU A 32 10.76 -1.07 -1.81
C LEU A 32 10.93 -0.22 -0.53
N PRO A 33 11.57 0.97 -0.64
CA PRO A 33 11.70 1.92 0.46
C PRO A 33 10.39 2.67 0.70
N ILE A 34 9.34 1.93 1.05
CA ILE A 34 7.99 2.43 1.35
C ILE A 34 7.70 2.40 2.84
N TRP A 35 6.68 3.14 3.26
CA TRP A 35 6.24 3.22 4.65
C TRP A 35 5.83 1.83 5.18
N GLU A 36 6.09 1.56 6.47
CA GLU A 36 5.77 0.26 7.09
C GLU A 36 4.29 -0.12 6.96
N GLY A 37 3.40 0.87 7.07
CA GLY A 37 1.95 0.70 6.88
C GLY A 37 1.54 0.43 5.44
N ASP A 38 2.30 0.90 4.45
CA ASP A 38 2.02 0.59 3.03
C ASP A 38 2.21 -0.89 2.77
N LYS A 39 3.24 -1.49 3.37
CA LYS A 39 3.49 -2.94 3.30
C LYS A 39 2.29 -3.75 3.83
N ILE A 40 1.55 -3.23 4.81
CA ILE A 40 0.38 -3.90 5.37
C ILE A 40 -0.75 -3.96 4.34
N PHE A 41 -1.22 -2.81 3.82
CA PHE A 41 -2.36 -2.85 2.89
C PHE A 41 -1.97 -3.42 1.52
N LEU A 42 -0.75 -3.20 1.03
CA LEU A 42 -0.27 -3.83 -0.20
C LEU A 42 -0.19 -5.35 -0.05
N GLY A 43 0.22 -5.84 1.12
CA GLY A 43 0.20 -7.26 1.45
C GLY A 43 -1.22 -7.86 1.53
N LEU A 44 -2.20 -7.10 2.00
CA LEU A 44 -3.62 -7.50 1.97
C LEU A 44 -4.15 -7.56 0.53
N LEU A 45 -3.85 -6.56 -0.29
CA LEU A 45 -4.24 -6.51 -1.70
C LEU A 45 -3.59 -7.61 -2.52
N ALA A 46 -2.32 -7.93 -2.26
CA ALA A 46 -1.61 -9.02 -2.93
C ALA A 46 -2.21 -10.41 -2.63
N LYS A 47 -2.96 -10.53 -1.52
CA LYS A 47 -3.68 -11.74 -1.10
C LYS A 47 -5.18 -11.69 -1.45
N ASP A 48 -5.59 -10.74 -2.28
CA ASP A 48 -6.98 -10.52 -2.70
C ASP A 48 -7.96 -10.43 -1.51
N ALA A 49 -7.53 -9.75 -0.43
CA ALA A 49 -8.37 -9.55 0.75
C ALA A 49 -9.71 -8.86 0.38
N PRO A 50 -10.83 -9.19 1.05
CA PRO A 50 -12.07 -8.44 0.91
C PRO A 50 -11.87 -7.00 1.42
N PHE A 51 -12.90 -6.16 1.28
CA PHE A 51 -12.89 -4.81 1.82
C PHE A 51 -12.45 -4.80 3.30
N PHE A 52 -11.51 -3.91 3.62
CA PHE A 52 -10.95 -3.77 4.96
C PHE A 52 -10.84 -2.30 5.36
N LEU A 53 -10.94 -2.04 6.67
CA LEU A 53 -10.62 -0.75 7.27
C LEU A 53 -9.30 -0.88 8.03
N LEU A 54 -8.32 -0.08 7.62
CA LEU A 54 -7.00 -0.04 8.27
C LEU A 54 -6.77 1.33 8.90
N LYS A 55 -6.47 1.33 10.20
CA LYS A 55 -5.97 2.50 10.93
C LYS A 55 -4.50 2.31 11.23
N LEU A 56 -3.69 3.27 10.81
CA LEU A 56 -2.25 3.32 11.06
C LEU A 56 -1.95 4.55 11.92
N VAL A 57 -1.09 4.40 12.93
CA VAL A 57 -0.62 5.50 13.79
C VAL A 57 0.89 5.55 13.74
N TYR A 58 1.43 6.74 13.48
CA TYR A 58 2.86 7.00 13.34
C TYR A 58 3.36 7.97 14.40
N SER A 59 4.62 7.78 14.81
CA SER A 59 5.40 8.74 15.60
C SER A 59 6.66 9.08 14.83
N GLY A 60 6.65 10.20 14.11
CA GLY A 60 7.65 10.46 13.06
C GLY A 60 7.53 9.42 11.96
N ASP A 61 8.66 8.84 11.55
CA ASP A 61 8.70 7.85 10.47
C ASP A 61 8.40 6.41 10.93
N LYS A 62 8.20 6.21 12.23
CA LYS A 62 7.98 4.89 12.83
C LYS A 62 6.50 4.58 12.99
N LEU A 63 6.07 3.43 12.47
CA LEU A 63 4.73 2.90 12.74
C LEU A 63 4.66 2.40 14.19
N VAL A 64 3.70 2.94 14.95
CA VAL A 64 3.52 2.61 16.38
C VAL A 64 2.21 1.90 16.70
N SER A 65 1.25 1.88 15.78
CA SER A 65 0.04 1.04 15.89
C SER A 65 -0.56 0.76 14.52
N ALA A 66 -1.06 -0.46 14.33
CA ALA A 66 -1.88 -0.84 13.19
C ALA A 66 -3.11 -1.62 13.66
N VAL A 67 -4.29 -1.18 13.24
CA VAL A 67 -5.58 -1.80 13.57
C VAL A 67 -6.31 -2.13 12.28
N LEU A 68 -6.52 -3.42 12.03
CA LEU A 68 -7.24 -3.97 10.88
C LEU A 68 -8.61 -4.45 11.33
N ASP A 69 -9.68 -3.85 10.79
CA ASP A 69 -11.07 -4.19 11.11
C ASP A 69 -11.35 -4.23 12.62
N GLY A 70 -10.79 -3.25 13.33
CA GLY A 70 -10.93 -3.11 14.78
C GLY A 70 -9.99 -4.00 15.62
N LYS A 71 -9.12 -4.81 15.00
CA LYS A 71 -8.16 -5.69 15.70
C LYS A 71 -6.73 -5.15 15.58
N SER A 72 -6.00 -5.05 16.70
CA SER A 72 -4.56 -4.70 16.67
C SER A 72 -3.77 -5.81 15.99
N ILE A 73 -2.90 -5.43 15.05
CA ILE A 73 -2.03 -6.34 14.29
C ILE A 73 -0.55 -5.95 14.40
N LEU A 74 -0.25 -4.89 15.14
CA LEU A 74 1.08 -4.46 15.55
C LEU A 74 1.21 -4.61 17.07
#